data_AF-A0A937BNB9-F1
#
_entry.id   AF-A0A937BNB9-F1
#
_cell.length_a   1.000
_cell.length_b   1.000
_cell.length_c   1.000
_cell.angle_alpha   90.00
_cell.angle_beta   90.00
_cell.angle_gamma   90.00
#
_symmetry.space_group_name_H-M   'P 1'
#
loop_
_entity.id
_entity.type
_entity.pdbx_description
1 polymer ?
#
loop_
_entity_poly.entity_id
_entity_poly.type
_entity_poly.pdbx_seq_one_letter_code
_entity_poly.pdbx_strand_id
1 'polypeptide(L)'
;MARFRKPWVLTPVGGLRKGTLLADLVFVKLPETKKAAPGTVALEDARARGPFNTGPAQVAVGSVFDETVRKEIPTLSFSVPAGSLVGLWTKDYPALVPAAIHGVTVGVRVPRSALGRLSVALEIKGTQKEIQRIPVPLGSGWNVVREPVDWATIGEFKEAVFVVQPGPKSSLVSSTLGFNLEFSKDDFPKGVVPPPAVPEPGPLVAAGPKTYPFTLAGARGVFNILGSDGLIETRLDDSLKREVLSFNYKTPKGSAAGIWMKDFPVDLTREVVNGVRVAVNVPKDLRVAGIDLSLELKGDKVQQIPLSLGDGWTETREAIDWSAVGRLKEAVFVLHPVGGDRAGTVGLDLEFIQGTFPKKESPVSGPKRLLWVLLVGLGLSLFTGGVGKAWRRMFRREETAAAPVLEEAEETPFLAFDPTP
;
A
#
# COMPACT_ATOMS: atom_id res chain seq x y z
N MET A 1 -37.72 -24.32 -8.84
CA MET A 1 -37.38 -23.20 -9.75
C MET A 1 -38.67 -22.43 -9.99
N ALA A 2 -38.81 -21.21 -9.46
CA ALA A 2 -40.01 -20.41 -9.68
C ALA A 2 -39.69 -19.34 -10.73
N ARG A 3 -40.44 -19.32 -11.85
CA ARG A 3 -40.33 -18.29 -12.88
C ARG A 3 -41.48 -17.32 -12.72
N PHE A 4 -41.17 -16.06 -12.39
CA PHE A 4 -42.15 -14.98 -12.38
C PHE A 4 -41.97 -14.15 -13.65
N ARG A 5 -42.99 -14.16 -14.52
CA ARG A 5 -43.09 -13.24 -15.66
C ARG A 5 -44.06 -12.13 -15.30
N LYS A 6 -43.55 -10.96 -14.93
CA LYS A 6 -44.34 -9.72 -14.93
C LYS A 6 -43.73 -8.77 -15.95
N PRO A 7 -44.47 -8.37 -16.99
CA PRO A 7 -44.00 -7.35 -17.92
C PRO A 7 -43.96 -6.00 -17.21
N TRP A 8 -42.82 -5.33 -17.27
CA TRP A 8 -42.69 -3.95 -16.85
C TRP A 8 -42.80 -3.08 -18.11
N VAL A 9 -43.74 -2.14 -18.11
CA VAL A 9 -43.88 -1.15 -19.18
C VAL A 9 -43.15 0.11 -18.71
N LEU A 10 -42.00 0.40 -19.31
CA LEU A 10 -41.32 1.68 -19.13
C LEU A 10 -41.84 2.67 -20.16
N THR A 11 -42.35 3.80 -19.70
CA THR A 11 -42.74 4.92 -20.57
C THR A 11 -41.51 5.79 -20.81
N PRO A 12 -41.00 5.92 -22.05
CA PRO A 12 -39.85 6.76 -22.30
C PRO A 12 -40.21 8.25 -22.19
N VAL A 13 -39.32 9.03 -21.57
CA VAL A 13 -39.35 10.50 -21.63
C VAL A 13 -38.40 10.92 -22.74
N GLY A 14 -38.95 11.47 -23.83
CA GLY A 14 -38.19 12.00 -24.97
C GLY A 14 -38.08 11.05 -26.17
N GLY A 15 -39.01 11.18 -27.12
CA GLY A 15 -38.83 10.98 -28.57
C GLY A 15 -38.33 9.64 -29.15
N LEU A 16 -37.84 8.68 -28.36
CA LEU A 16 -37.32 7.41 -28.86
C LEU A 16 -38.40 6.31 -28.90
N ARG A 17 -38.35 5.53 -29.99
CA ARG A 17 -39.32 4.47 -30.33
C ARG A 17 -39.49 3.48 -29.17
N LYS A 18 -40.74 3.10 -28.91
CA LYS A 18 -41.11 2.06 -27.92
C LYS A 18 -40.43 0.73 -28.29
N GLY A 19 -39.51 0.27 -27.43
CA GLY A 19 -38.97 -1.09 -27.44
C GLY A 19 -39.33 -1.79 -26.14
N THR A 20 -39.86 -3.02 -26.23
CA THR A 20 -40.13 -3.87 -25.05
C THR A 20 -38.85 -4.60 -24.68
N LEU A 21 -38.26 -4.24 -23.54
CA LEU A 21 -37.09 -4.95 -23.00
C LEU A 21 -37.58 -6.11 -22.12
N LEU A 22 -37.43 -7.34 -22.60
CA LEU A 22 -37.73 -8.54 -21.83
C LEU A 22 -36.51 -8.90 -20.99
N ALA A 23 -36.55 -8.61 -19.68
CA ALA A 23 -35.58 -9.12 -18.73
C ALA A 23 -36.18 -10.35 -18.00
N ASP A 24 -35.62 -11.54 -18.24
CA ASP A 24 -35.94 -12.73 -17.45
C ASP A 24 -35.13 -12.70 -16.14
N LEU A 25 -35.80 -12.41 -15.02
CA LEU A 25 -35.21 -12.53 -13.68
C LEU A 25 -35.25 -14.00 -13.25
N VAL A 26 -34.08 -14.64 -13.23
CA VAL A 26 -33.91 -16.00 -12.71
C VAL A 26 -33.43 -15.93 -11.27
N PHE A 27 -34.32 -16.22 -10.31
CA PHE A 27 -33.95 -16.39 -8.92
C PHE A 27 -33.43 -17.81 -8.70
N VAL A 28 -32.12 -17.94 -8.56
CA VAL A 28 -31.48 -19.20 -8.17
C VAL A 28 -31.47 -19.23 -6.64
N LYS A 29 -32.06 -20.28 -6.05
CA LYS A 29 -31.91 -20.53 -4.61
C LYS A 29 -30.44 -20.88 -4.38
N LEU A 30 -29.69 -19.94 -3.78
CA LEU A 30 -28.31 -20.21 -3.40
C LEU A 30 -28.30 -21.33 -2.35
N PRO A 31 -27.37 -22.29 -2.46
CA PRO A 31 -27.18 -23.30 -1.41
C PRO A 31 -26.89 -22.60 -0.09
N GLU A 32 -27.36 -23.19 1.02
CA GLU A 32 -27.10 -22.65 2.35
C GLU A 32 -25.59 -22.57 2.59
N THR A 33 -25.09 -21.36 2.84
CA THR A 33 -23.69 -21.13 3.20
C THR A 33 -23.39 -21.83 4.52
N LYS A 34 -22.34 -22.65 4.54
CA LYS A 34 -21.88 -23.28 5.78
C LYS A 34 -21.49 -22.18 6.77
N LYS A 35 -22.28 -22.01 7.84
CA LYS A 35 -21.97 -21.07 8.91
C LYS A 35 -20.63 -21.46 9.54
N ALA A 36 -19.82 -20.46 9.86
CA ALA A 36 -18.57 -20.63 10.57
C ALA A 36 -18.80 -21.45 11.86
N ALA A 37 -17.84 -22.30 12.22
CA ALA A 37 -17.95 -23.10 13.44
C ALA A 37 -18.09 -22.18 14.67
N PRO A 38 -18.78 -22.61 15.73
CA PRO A 38 -18.87 -21.83 16.96
C PRO A 38 -17.46 -21.46 17.46
N GLY A 39 -17.21 -20.17 17.66
CA GLY A 39 -15.91 -19.67 18.12
C GLY A 39 -14.93 -19.27 17.01
N THR A 40 -15.29 -19.39 15.73
CA THR A 40 -14.49 -18.85 14.64
C THR A 40 -15.03 -17.50 14.15
N VAL A 41 -14.13 -16.64 13.68
CA VAL A 41 -14.43 -15.39 12.99
C VAL A 41 -13.89 -15.51 11.58
N ALA A 42 -14.74 -15.37 10.57
CA ALA A 42 -14.36 -15.57 9.18
C ALA A 42 -14.06 -14.24 8.48
N LEU A 43 -13.41 -14.30 7.32
CA LEU A 43 -13.09 -13.15 6.47
C LEU A 43 -14.34 -12.32 6.12
N GLU A 44 -15.49 -12.99 6.00
CA GLU A 44 -16.78 -12.39 5.67
C GLU A 44 -17.39 -11.59 6.83
N ASP A 45 -16.91 -11.82 8.07
CA ASP A 45 -17.33 -11.05 9.24
C ASP A 45 -16.66 -9.67 9.31
N ALA A 46 -15.63 -9.41 8.49
CA ALA A 46 -15.01 -8.10 8.37
C ALA A 46 -16.03 -7.07 7.85
N ARG A 47 -16.24 -5.98 8.61
CA ARG A 47 -17.18 -4.92 8.21
C ARG A 47 -16.63 -4.02 7.11
N ALA A 48 -15.32 -4.05 6.89
CA ALA A 48 -14.68 -3.31 5.81
C ALA A 48 -13.60 -4.17 5.14
N ARG A 49 -13.59 -4.13 3.81
CA ARG A 49 -12.58 -4.76 2.97
C ARG A 49 -12.37 -3.94 1.70
N GLY A 50 -11.20 -4.04 1.09
CA GLY A 50 -10.94 -3.37 -0.17
C GLY A 50 -9.62 -3.79 -0.81
N PRO A 51 -9.44 -3.45 -2.11
CA PRO A 51 -8.16 -3.61 -2.74
C PRO A 51 -7.15 -2.59 -2.21
N PHE A 52 -5.89 -2.92 -2.38
CA PHE A 52 -4.82 -1.92 -2.47
C PHE A 52 -3.82 -2.36 -3.53
N ASN A 53 -3.06 -1.40 -4.05
CA ASN A 53 -1.98 -1.61 -4.99
C ASN A 53 -0.84 -0.64 -4.67
N THR A 54 0.37 -1.07 -5.00
CA THR A 54 1.58 -0.27 -4.95
C THR A 54 2.26 -0.43 -6.30
N GLY A 55 2.67 0.68 -6.91
CA GLY A 55 3.19 0.67 -8.28
C GLY A 55 2.08 0.75 -9.33
N PRO A 56 2.35 0.45 -10.62
CA PRO A 56 1.39 0.58 -11.72
C PRO A 56 0.46 -0.65 -11.80
N ALA A 57 0.32 -1.37 -10.69
CA ALA A 57 -0.50 -2.55 -10.63
C ALA A 57 -1.99 -2.19 -10.65
N GLN A 58 -2.76 -2.98 -11.38
CA GLN A 58 -4.22 -2.86 -11.47
C GLN A 58 -4.86 -3.95 -10.62
N VAL A 59 -5.93 -3.61 -9.92
CA VAL A 59 -6.59 -4.52 -9.00
C VAL A 59 -8.09 -4.26 -8.92
N ALA A 60 -8.87 -5.32 -8.89
CA ALA A 60 -10.31 -5.31 -8.67
C ALA A 60 -10.68 -6.40 -7.66
N VAL A 61 -11.60 -6.08 -6.76
CA VAL A 61 -12.15 -7.05 -5.80
C VAL A 61 -13.52 -7.50 -6.29
N GLY A 62 -13.75 -8.80 -6.23
CA GLY A 62 -15.05 -9.41 -6.49
C GLY A 62 -15.38 -10.46 -5.44
N SER A 63 -16.40 -11.26 -5.74
CA SER A 63 -16.72 -12.47 -5.01
C SER A 63 -17.18 -13.56 -5.97
N VAL A 64 -16.97 -14.81 -5.58
CA VAL A 64 -17.47 -15.98 -6.32
C VAL A 64 -17.95 -17.05 -5.35
N PHE A 65 -19.04 -17.72 -5.67
CA PHE A 65 -19.44 -18.92 -4.92
C PHE A 65 -18.49 -20.07 -5.29
N ASP A 66 -17.79 -20.61 -4.29
CA ASP A 66 -16.87 -21.73 -4.47
C ASP A 66 -17.50 -23.02 -3.94
N GLU A 67 -17.77 -23.97 -4.83
CA GLU A 67 -18.39 -25.26 -4.52
C GLU A 67 -17.54 -26.15 -3.59
N THR A 68 -16.22 -25.95 -3.56
CA THR A 68 -15.30 -26.79 -2.76
C THR A 68 -15.41 -26.43 -1.29
N VAL A 69 -15.48 -25.13 -0.99
CA VAL A 69 -15.66 -24.61 0.37
C VAL A 69 -17.11 -24.27 0.70
N ARG A 70 -18.02 -24.39 -0.28
CA ARG A 70 -19.47 -24.13 -0.19
C ARG A 70 -19.79 -22.78 0.44
N LYS A 71 -19.06 -21.75 0.02
CA LYS A 71 -19.25 -20.37 0.46
C LYS A 71 -18.88 -19.38 -0.63
N GLU A 72 -19.44 -18.19 -0.51
CA GLU A 72 -19.01 -17.03 -1.29
C GLU A 72 -17.64 -16.57 -0.78
N ILE A 73 -16.64 -16.60 -1.65
CA ILE A 73 -15.27 -16.22 -1.33
C ILE A 73 -14.91 -14.89 -1.99
N PRO A 74 -14.20 -13.98 -1.30
CA PRO A 74 -13.62 -12.80 -1.93
C PRO A 74 -12.60 -13.21 -3.01
N THR A 75 -12.62 -12.49 -4.12
CA THR A 75 -11.64 -12.65 -5.20
C THR A 75 -10.87 -11.36 -5.43
N LEU A 76 -9.61 -11.50 -5.83
CA LEU A 76 -8.75 -10.40 -6.27
C LEU A 76 -8.33 -10.67 -7.71
N SER A 77 -8.88 -9.92 -8.65
CA SER A 77 -8.43 -9.90 -10.05
C SER A 77 -7.41 -8.80 -10.22
N PHE A 78 -6.25 -9.11 -10.80
CA PHE A 78 -5.16 -8.13 -10.88
C PHE A 78 -4.29 -8.30 -12.12
N SER A 79 -3.53 -7.24 -12.38
CA SER A 79 -2.36 -7.24 -13.25
C SER A 79 -1.23 -6.52 -12.50
N VAL A 80 -0.18 -7.27 -12.13
CA VAL A 80 0.90 -6.78 -11.27
C VAL A 80 2.26 -6.93 -11.96
N PRO A 81 2.93 -5.82 -12.32
CA PRO A 81 4.27 -5.86 -12.91
C PRO A 81 5.36 -6.08 -11.85
N ALA A 82 6.56 -6.44 -12.30
CA ALA A 82 7.74 -6.61 -11.44
C ALA A 82 7.96 -5.37 -10.54
N GLY A 83 8.35 -5.61 -9.28
CA GLY A 83 8.58 -4.54 -8.30
C GLY A 83 7.31 -3.90 -7.72
N SER A 84 6.13 -4.31 -8.18
CA SER A 84 4.83 -3.85 -7.68
C SER A 84 4.16 -4.91 -6.80
N LEU A 85 3.11 -4.50 -6.09
CA LEU A 85 2.29 -5.45 -5.32
C LEU A 85 0.82 -5.03 -5.36
N VAL A 86 -0.05 -6.02 -5.14
CA VAL A 86 -1.48 -5.81 -4.96
C VAL A 86 -1.93 -6.57 -3.73
N GLY A 87 -3.12 -6.28 -3.25
CA GLY A 87 -3.68 -7.11 -2.20
C GLY A 87 -5.09 -6.76 -1.80
N LEU A 88 -5.59 -7.51 -0.82
CA LEU A 88 -6.91 -7.40 -0.23
C LEU A 88 -6.73 -7.15 1.26
N TRP A 89 -7.11 -5.97 1.74
CA TRP A 89 -7.16 -5.67 3.17
C TRP A 89 -8.56 -5.92 3.72
N THR A 90 -8.62 -6.29 4.99
CA THR A 90 -9.86 -6.50 5.76
C THR A 90 -9.68 -5.98 7.18
N LYS A 91 -10.71 -5.32 7.72
CA LYS A 91 -10.69 -4.69 9.04
C LYS A 91 -12.10 -4.60 9.63
N ASP A 92 -12.20 -3.99 10.81
CA ASP A 92 -13.46 -3.76 11.51
C ASP A 92 -14.21 -5.07 11.81
N TYR A 93 -13.45 -6.10 12.20
CA TYR A 93 -13.99 -7.38 12.62
C TYR A 93 -14.78 -7.23 13.94
N PRO A 94 -15.74 -8.12 14.22
CA PRO A 94 -16.47 -8.11 15.48
C PRO A 94 -15.51 -8.17 16.68
N ALA A 95 -15.86 -7.48 17.78
CA ALA A 95 -15.03 -7.35 18.98
C ALA A 95 -14.63 -8.67 19.68
N LEU A 96 -15.11 -9.81 19.16
CA LEU A 96 -14.76 -11.15 19.62
C LEU A 96 -13.35 -11.60 19.20
N VAL A 97 -12.64 -10.83 18.37
CA VAL A 97 -11.31 -11.21 17.87
C VAL A 97 -10.19 -11.19 18.94
N PRO A 98 -10.04 -10.16 19.80
CA PRO A 98 -8.79 -10.02 20.55
C PRO A 98 -8.62 -10.96 21.78
N ALA A 99 -9.70 -11.48 22.36
CA ALA A 99 -9.60 -12.13 23.68
C ALA A 99 -9.49 -13.67 23.66
N ALA A 100 -9.67 -14.32 22.51
CA ALA A 100 -9.81 -15.78 22.49
C ALA A 100 -9.36 -16.49 21.22
N ILE A 101 -8.80 -15.78 20.23
CA ILE A 101 -8.25 -16.42 19.03
C ILE A 101 -6.82 -16.87 19.31
N HIS A 102 -6.53 -18.11 18.97
CA HIS A 102 -5.18 -18.69 19.11
C HIS A 102 -4.42 -18.67 17.79
N GLY A 103 -5.11 -18.67 16.65
CA GLY A 103 -4.49 -18.77 15.35
C GLY A 103 -5.42 -18.43 14.20
N VAL A 104 -4.84 -18.46 13.01
CA VAL A 104 -5.53 -18.24 11.74
C VAL A 104 -5.39 -19.46 10.84
N THR A 105 -6.47 -19.75 10.11
CA THR A 105 -6.46 -20.63 8.94
C THR A 105 -6.57 -19.75 7.71
N VAL A 106 -5.52 -19.75 6.90
CA VAL A 106 -5.39 -18.93 5.70
C VAL A 106 -5.58 -19.82 4.49
N GLY A 107 -6.56 -19.50 3.65
CA GLY A 107 -6.83 -20.20 2.40
C GLY A 107 -6.59 -19.30 1.19
N VAL A 108 -5.85 -19.79 0.20
CA VAL A 108 -5.66 -19.09 -1.09
C VAL A 108 -5.93 -20.06 -2.24
N ARG A 109 -6.92 -19.72 -3.07
CA ARG A 109 -7.23 -20.46 -4.30
C ARG A 109 -6.45 -19.87 -5.47
N VAL A 110 -5.56 -20.68 -6.06
CA VAL A 110 -4.65 -20.26 -7.13
C VAL A 110 -4.98 -21.02 -8.43
N PRO A 111 -5.20 -20.33 -9.57
CA PRO A 111 -5.35 -20.99 -10.85
C PRO A 111 -4.00 -21.52 -11.35
N ARG A 112 -4.02 -22.63 -12.11
CA ARG A 112 -2.80 -23.26 -12.64
C ARG A 112 -1.90 -22.30 -13.44
N SER A 113 -2.48 -21.29 -14.09
CA SER A 113 -1.77 -20.27 -14.87
C SER A 113 -0.90 -19.31 -14.05
N ALA A 114 -1.07 -19.26 -12.73
CA ALA A 114 -0.34 -18.39 -11.82
C ALA A 114 0.77 -19.09 -11.02
N LEU A 115 0.89 -20.42 -11.14
CA LEU A 115 1.87 -21.19 -10.35
C LEU A 115 3.31 -20.83 -10.70
N GLY A 116 4.14 -20.65 -9.68
CA GLY A 116 5.54 -20.26 -9.81
C GLY A 116 5.76 -18.83 -10.32
N ARG A 117 4.68 -18.07 -10.58
CA ARG A 117 4.76 -16.71 -11.11
C ARG A 117 4.52 -15.63 -10.06
N LEU A 118 3.99 -15.99 -8.90
CA LEU A 118 3.68 -15.05 -7.82
C LEU A 118 3.97 -15.67 -6.45
N SER A 119 4.03 -14.82 -5.43
CA SER A 119 4.01 -15.18 -4.01
C SER A 119 2.80 -14.53 -3.34
N VAL A 120 2.26 -15.20 -2.31
CA VAL A 120 1.17 -14.68 -1.48
C VAL A 120 1.56 -14.82 -0.02
N ALA A 121 1.28 -13.79 0.78
CA ALA A 121 1.41 -13.83 2.23
C ALA A 121 0.19 -13.16 2.87
N LEU A 122 -0.18 -13.62 4.07
CA LEU A 122 -1.05 -12.88 4.96
C LEU A 122 -0.19 -12.01 5.88
N GLU A 123 -0.50 -10.73 5.98
CA GLU A 123 0.02 -9.83 7.00
C GLU A 123 -1.07 -9.54 8.03
N ILE A 124 -0.78 -9.83 9.30
CA ILE A 124 -1.64 -9.52 10.43
C ILE A 124 -1.03 -8.31 11.14
N LYS A 125 -1.80 -7.23 11.23
CA LYS A 125 -1.38 -5.97 11.85
C LYS A 125 -2.22 -5.71 13.09
N GLY A 126 -1.58 -5.18 14.13
CA GLY A 126 -2.26 -4.83 15.36
C GLY A 126 -1.96 -3.42 15.88
N THR A 127 -2.14 -3.21 17.18
CA THR A 127 -1.86 -1.93 17.85
C THR A 127 -0.38 -1.64 17.97
N GLN A 128 0.46 -2.67 17.97
CA GLN A 128 1.90 -2.50 17.91
C GLN A 128 2.34 -2.15 16.48
N LYS A 129 3.57 -1.63 16.35
CA LYS A 129 4.14 -1.23 15.06
C LYS A 129 4.64 -2.41 14.21
N GLU A 130 4.73 -3.60 14.80
CA GLU A 130 5.22 -4.80 14.12
C GLU A 130 4.08 -5.54 13.40
N ILE A 131 4.44 -6.33 12.39
CA ILE A 131 3.52 -7.08 11.54
C ILE A 131 3.91 -8.54 11.62
N GLN A 132 2.94 -9.41 11.91
CA GLN A 132 3.13 -10.85 11.73
C GLN A 132 2.85 -11.21 10.27
N ARG A 133 3.82 -11.81 9.58
CA ARG A 133 3.71 -12.21 8.19
C ARG A 133 3.72 -13.74 8.05
N ILE A 134 2.70 -14.28 7.40
CA ILE A 134 2.49 -15.72 7.19
C ILE A 134 2.56 -16.00 5.68
N PRO A 135 3.66 -16.58 5.16
CA PRO A 135 3.75 -17.00 3.77
C PRO A 135 2.75 -18.11 3.48
N VAL A 136 2.09 -18.09 2.32
CA VAL A 136 1.22 -19.18 1.88
C VAL A 136 1.94 -19.95 0.78
N PRO A 137 2.33 -21.23 1.00
CA PRO A 137 2.87 -22.08 -0.05
C PRO A 137 1.82 -22.29 -1.16
N LEU A 138 2.22 -22.15 -2.43
CA LEU A 138 1.27 -22.13 -3.54
C LEU A 138 1.41 -23.34 -4.47
N GLY A 139 0.35 -24.12 -4.54
CA GLY A 139 0.02 -25.12 -5.53
C GLY A 139 -1.30 -24.79 -6.24
N SER A 140 -1.69 -25.63 -7.21
CA SER A 140 -2.96 -25.44 -7.95
C SER A 140 -4.16 -25.66 -7.03
N GLY A 141 -5.18 -24.82 -7.15
CA GLY A 141 -6.40 -24.95 -6.35
C GLY A 141 -6.25 -24.32 -4.97
N TRP A 142 -6.90 -24.89 -3.96
CA TRP A 142 -6.88 -24.37 -2.59
C TRP A 142 -5.58 -24.74 -1.88
N ASN A 143 -4.91 -23.71 -1.35
CA ASN A 143 -3.74 -23.82 -0.50
C ASN A 143 -4.14 -23.34 0.89
N VAL A 144 -3.86 -24.15 1.92
CA VAL A 144 -4.27 -23.86 3.28
C VAL A 144 -3.08 -23.93 4.21
N VAL A 145 -2.88 -22.89 5.00
CA VAL A 145 -1.89 -22.85 6.09
C VAL A 145 -2.59 -22.48 7.40
N ARG A 146 -2.11 -23.04 8.51
CA ARG A 146 -2.63 -22.79 9.86
C ARG A 146 -1.47 -22.35 10.74
N GLU A 147 -1.55 -21.12 11.25
CA GLU A 147 -0.47 -20.54 12.07
C GLU A 147 -1.04 -19.91 13.35
N PRO A 148 -0.32 -19.98 14.49
CA PRO A 148 -0.70 -19.23 15.67
C PRO A 148 -0.59 -17.72 15.43
N VAL A 149 -1.42 -16.92 16.10
CA VAL A 149 -1.27 -15.46 16.09
C VAL A 149 -0.24 -15.07 17.14
N ASP A 150 0.77 -14.30 16.72
CA ASP A 150 1.78 -13.74 17.63
C ASP A 150 1.28 -12.44 18.25
N TRP A 151 0.46 -12.58 19.29
CA TRP A 151 -0.11 -11.46 20.04
C TRP A 151 0.97 -10.60 20.72
N ALA A 152 2.14 -11.17 21.03
CA ALA A 152 3.25 -10.42 21.61
C ALA A 152 3.82 -9.44 20.59
N THR A 153 3.94 -9.85 19.32
CA THR A 153 4.38 -9.00 18.20
C THR A 153 3.33 -7.96 17.80
N ILE A 154 2.06 -8.35 17.64
CA ILE A 154 1.07 -7.45 17.01
C ILE A 154 0.26 -6.62 18.01
N GLY A 155 0.16 -7.04 19.28
CA GLY A 155 -0.79 -6.45 20.23
C GLY A 155 -2.24 -6.73 19.87
N GLU A 156 -3.13 -5.75 19.95
CA GLU A 156 -4.54 -5.96 19.59
C GLU A 156 -4.71 -5.97 18.07
N PHE A 157 -5.44 -6.94 17.53
CA PHE A 157 -5.68 -7.06 16.10
C PHE A 157 -6.40 -5.81 15.53
N LYS A 158 -5.93 -5.32 14.37
CA LYS A 158 -6.54 -4.20 13.63
C LYS A 158 -6.94 -4.56 12.21
N GLU A 159 -6.05 -5.25 11.50
CA GLU A 159 -6.16 -5.44 10.06
C GLU A 159 -5.51 -6.76 9.65
N ALA A 160 -6.13 -7.45 8.70
CA ALA A 160 -5.54 -8.57 7.98
C ALA A 160 -5.42 -8.21 6.49
N VAL A 161 -4.24 -8.42 5.92
CA VAL A 161 -3.91 -8.03 4.54
C VAL A 161 -3.32 -9.20 3.78
N PHE A 162 -3.99 -9.62 2.71
CA PHE A 162 -3.39 -10.52 1.74
C PHE A 162 -2.52 -9.73 0.78
N VAL A 163 -1.22 -10.02 0.75
CA VAL A 163 -0.25 -9.38 -0.13
C VAL A 163 0.11 -10.34 -1.27
N VAL A 164 0.02 -9.87 -2.51
CA VAL A 164 0.36 -10.62 -3.72
C VAL A 164 1.47 -9.89 -4.45
N GLN A 165 2.55 -10.61 -4.76
CA GLN A 165 3.72 -10.07 -5.45
C GLN A 165 4.10 -10.97 -6.64
N PRO A 166 4.56 -10.41 -7.77
CA PRO A 166 5.21 -11.20 -8.82
C PRO A 166 6.43 -11.92 -8.27
N GLY A 167 6.66 -13.14 -8.75
CA GLY A 167 7.91 -13.86 -8.52
C GLY A 167 9.07 -13.18 -9.23
N PRO A 168 10.33 -13.42 -8.80
CA PRO A 168 11.51 -12.68 -9.26
C PRO A 168 11.78 -12.77 -10.77
N LYS A 169 11.26 -13.80 -11.44
CA LYS A 169 11.41 -14.01 -12.90
C LYS A 169 10.21 -13.50 -13.72
N SER A 170 9.20 -12.91 -13.09
CA SER A 170 7.97 -12.47 -13.76
C SER A 170 7.97 -10.95 -13.95
N SER A 171 7.99 -10.50 -15.20
CA SER A 171 7.85 -9.07 -15.54
C SER A 171 6.43 -8.54 -15.36
N LEU A 172 5.42 -9.40 -15.57
CA LEU A 172 4.00 -9.10 -15.39
C LEU A 172 3.23 -10.38 -15.05
N VAL A 173 2.31 -10.28 -14.08
CA VAL A 173 1.42 -11.38 -13.71
C VAL A 173 -0.01 -10.85 -13.69
N SER A 174 -0.87 -11.45 -14.50
CA SER A 174 -2.31 -11.21 -14.45
C SER A 174 -3.03 -12.48 -14.00
N SER A 175 -3.86 -12.38 -12.98
CA SER A 175 -4.58 -13.53 -12.45
C SER A 175 -5.82 -13.13 -11.64
N THR A 176 -6.58 -14.12 -11.20
CA THR A 176 -7.63 -13.96 -10.19
C THR A 176 -7.41 -14.99 -9.10
N LEU A 177 -7.26 -14.53 -7.86
CA LEU A 177 -7.08 -15.38 -6.69
C LEU A 177 -8.34 -15.34 -5.83
N GLY A 178 -8.66 -16.47 -5.19
CA GLY A 178 -9.72 -16.55 -4.17
C GLY A 178 -9.11 -16.59 -2.77
N PHE A 179 -9.73 -15.93 -1.80
CA PHE A 179 -9.20 -15.83 -0.43
C PHE A 179 -10.17 -16.39 0.59
N ASN A 180 -9.60 -17.02 1.61
CA ASN A 180 -10.28 -17.38 2.83
C ASN A 180 -9.40 -17.02 4.03
N LEU A 181 -10.01 -16.50 5.09
CA LEU A 181 -9.36 -16.30 6.38
C LEU A 181 -10.33 -16.71 7.47
N GLU A 182 -9.88 -17.55 8.38
CA GLU A 182 -10.65 -17.92 9.55
C GLU A 182 -9.77 -17.77 10.77
N PHE A 183 -10.19 -16.94 11.71
CA PHE A 183 -9.60 -16.90 13.02
C PHE A 183 -10.29 -17.92 13.92
N SER A 184 -9.52 -18.72 14.67
CA SER A 184 -10.08 -19.78 15.52
C SER A 184 -9.44 -19.80 16.91
N LYS A 185 -10.21 -20.34 17.87
CA LYS A 185 -9.75 -20.69 19.22
C LYS A 185 -9.16 -22.10 19.30
N ASP A 186 -9.22 -22.85 18.21
CA ASP A 186 -8.73 -24.23 18.18
C ASP A 186 -7.26 -24.31 18.59
N ASP A 187 -6.82 -25.50 18.97
CA ASP A 187 -5.40 -25.75 19.17
C ASP A 187 -4.67 -25.64 17.82
N PHE A 188 -3.76 -24.68 17.73
CA PHE A 188 -2.81 -24.57 16.63
C PHE A 188 -1.52 -25.29 17.03
N PRO A 189 -0.81 -25.91 16.07
CA PRO A 189 0.49 -26.49 16.36
C PRO A 189 1.37 -25.42 17.00
N LYS A 190 1.71 -25.61 18.28
CA LYS A 190 2.65 -24.76 19.01
C LYS A 190 4.00 -24.96 18.35
N GLY A 191 4.35 -24.10 17.39
CA GLY A 191 5.63 -24.05 16.71
C GLY A 191 6.19 -25.43 16.33
N VAL A 192 5.95 -25.86 15.09
CA VAL A 192 6.88 -26.83 14.48
C VAL A 192 8.23 -26.12 14.36
N VAL A 193 9.11 -26.42 15.32
CA VAL A 193 10.56 -26.29 15.32
C VAL A 193 11.07 -24.87 15.00
N PRO A 194 11.74 -24.16 15.94
CA PRO A 194 12.50 -22.96 15.55
C PRO A 194 13.38 -23.32 14.35
N PRO A 195 13.57 -22.42 13.35
CA PRO A 195 14.49 -22.70 12.25
C PRO A 195 15.75 -23.32 12.83
N PRO A 196 16.27 -24.44 12.25
CA PRO A 196 17.40 -25.16 12.83
C PRO A 196 18.40 -24.13 13.27
N ALA A 197 18.74 -24.15 14.57
CA ALA A 197 19.63 -23.16 15.16
C ALA A 197 20.76 -22.98 14.17
N VAL A 198 20.81 -21.79 13.55
CA VAL A 198 21.99 -21.39 12.83
C VAL A 198 23.08 -21.60 13.85
N PRO A 199 24.06 -22.50 13.60
CA PRO A 199 25.10 -22.78 14.58
C PRO A 199 25.59 -21.43 15.07
N GLU A 200 25.61 -21.24 16.40
CA GLU A 200 26.17 -20.03 16.98
C GLU A 200 27.42 -19.69 16.18
N PRO A 201 27.53 -18.49 15.60
CA PRO A 201 28.73 -18.13 14.90
C PRO A 201 29.84 -18.14 15.95
N GLY A 202 30.55 -19.27 16.02
CA GLY A 202 31.90 -19.30 16.56
C GLY A 202 32.65 -18.13 15.93
N PRO A 203 33.60 -17.50 16.65
CA PRO A 203 34.10 -16.17 16.34
C PRO A 203 34.64 -16.08 14.91
N LEU A 204 33.73 -15.76 13.98
CA LEU A 204 34.00 -15.49 12.59
C LEU A 204 33.86 -13.99 12.47
N VAL A 205 34.99 -13.33 12.69
CA VAL A 205 35.27 -12.04 12.08
C VAL A 205 35.44 -12.29 10.58
N ALA A 206 34.36 -12.72 9.91
CA ALA A 206 34.26 -12.65 8.47
C ALA A 206 33.95 -11.17 8.17
N ALA A 207 34.85 -10.52 7.45
CA ALA A 207 34.63 -9.18 6.92
C ALA A 207 33.40 -9.22 6.01
N GLY A 208 32.22 -8.96 6.58
CA GLY A 208 30.97 -8.83 5.85
C GLY A 208 31.08 -7.78 4.74
N PRO A 209 30.09 -7.71 3.84
CA PRO A 209 30.08 -6.70 2.80
C PRO A 209 30.23 -5.32 3.43
N LYS A 210 31.17 -4.51 2.90
CA LYS A 210 31.43 -3.15 3.42
C LYS A 210 30.27 -2.18 3.17
N THR A 211 29.30 -2.59 2.36
CA THR A 211 28.16 -1.80 1.94
C THR A 211 26.89 -2.67 1.88
N TYR A 212 25.75 -2.10 2.26
CA TYR A 212 24.43 -2.72 2.18
C TYR A 212 23.54 -1.86 1.28
N PRO A 213 23.32 -2.24 0.02
CA PRO A 213 22.46 -1.48 -0.88
C PRO A 213 20.98 -1.66 -0.55
N PHE A 214 20.16 -0.72 -1.01
CA PHE A 214 18.70 -0.76 -0.84
C PHE A 214 18.05 -2.03 -1.41
N THR A 215 18.70 -2.70 -2.38
CA THR A 215 18.23 -3.95 -2.99
C THR A 215 18.17 -5.10 -1.99
N LEU A 216 18.83 -4.99 -0.83
CA LEU A 216 18.74 -5.94 0.26
C LEU A 216 17.50 -5.75 1.16
N ALA A 217 16.72 -4.67 0.97
CA ALA A 217 15.45 -4.52 1.67
C ALA A 217 14.48 -5.64 1.26
N GLY A 218 13.99 -6.42 2.23
CA GLY A 218 13.03 -7.50 1.99
C GLY A 218 11.66 -7.01 1.52
N ALA A 219 11.34 -5.73 1.78
CA ALA A 219 10.15 -5.10 1.24
C ALA A 219 10.37 -3.61 0.94
N ARG A 220 9.65 -3.12 -0.07
CA ARG A 220 9.61 -1.70 -0.44
C ARG A 220 8.27 -1.32 -1.04
N GLY A 221 7.93 -0.05 -1.02
CA GLY A 221 6.70 0.46 -1.63
C GLY A 221 6.64 1.98 -1.64
N VAL A 222 5.50 2.50 -2.10
CA VAL A 222 5.19 3.92 -2.07
C VAL A 222 4.19 4.23 -0.96
N PHE A 223 4.21 5.47 -0.49
CA PHE A 223 3.12 6.05 0.28
C PHE A 223 2.69 7.38 -0.37
N ASN A 224 1.42 7.72 -0.18
CA ASN A 224 0.80 8.90 -0.74
C ASN A 224 0.04 9.67 0.35
N ILE A 225 0.21 10.99 0.40
CA ILE A 225 -0.43 11.89 1.37
C ILE A 225 -1.21 12.95 0.59
N LEU A 226 -2.47 13.19 0.95
CA LEU A 226 -3.29 14.31 0.44
C LEU A 226 -3.35 14.41 -1.10
N GLY A 227 -3.78 13.32 -1.75
CA GLY A 227 -4.01 13.31 -3.20
C GLY A 227 -2.73 13.26 -4.04
N SER A 228 -1.59 13.03 -3.41
CA SER A 228 -0.38 12.67 -4.14
C SER A 228 -0.51 11.30 -4.79
N ASP A 229 0.31 11.07 -5.81
CA ASP A 229 0.51 9.79 -6.45
C ASP A 229 2.01 9.52 -6.61
N GLY A 230 2.37 8.25 -6.57
CA GLY A 230 3.74 7.79 -6.51
C GLY A 230 3.86 6.41 -7.12
N LEU A 231 4.88 6.24 -7.95
CA LEU A 231 5.21 5.01 -8.64
C LEU A 231 6.71 4.76 -8.53
N ILE A 232 7.10 3.58 -8.09
CA ILE A 232 8.49 3.15 -8.05
C ILE A 232 8.78 2.07 -9.07
N GLU A 233 9.90 2.21 -9.73
CA GLU A 233 10.48 1.19 -10.61
C GLU A 233 11.96 0.99 -10.23
N THR A 234 12.50 -0.19 -10.47
CA THR A 234 13.93 -0.43 -10.36
C THR A 234 14.52 -0.48 -11.75
N ARG A 235 15.61 0.26 -11.97
CA ARG A 235 16.31 0.30 -13.26
C ARG A 235 17.81 0.25 -13.06
N LEU A 236 18.53 -0.29 -14.03
CA LEU A 236 19.98 -0.19 -14.08
C LEU A 236 20.36 1.24 -14.53
N ASP A 237 21.14 1.96 -13.73
CA ASP A 237 21.65 3.27 -14.12
C ASP A 237 22.98 3.12 -14.87
N ASP A 238 23.05 3.68 -16.08
CA ASP A 238 24.24 3.57 -16.92
C ASP A 238 25.47 4.30 -16.38
N SER A 239 25.30 5.33 -15.56
CA SER A 239 26.41 6.10 -15.00
C SER A 239 26.97 5.41 -13.75
N LEU A 240 26.07 4.95 -12.85
CA LEU A 240 26.45 4.29 -11.60
C LEU A 240 26.73 2.79 -11.75
N LYS A 241 26.38 2.20 -12.91
CA LYS A 241 26.49 0.77 -13.24
C LYS A 241 25.89 -0.13 -12.16
N ARG A 242 24.77 0.30 -11.57
CA ARG A 242 24.03 -0.42 -10.53
C ARG A 242 22.54 -0.13 -10.59
N GLU A 243 21.75 -0.96 -9.91
CA GLU A 243 20.32 -0.73 -9.77
C GLU A 243 20.05 0.54 -8.96
N VAL A 244 19.06 1.32 -9.39
CA VAL A 244 18.56 2.50 -8.69
C VAL A 244 17.03 2.47 -8.67
N LEU A 245 16.43 3.19 -7.73
CA LEU A 245 14.99 3.43 -7.68
C LEU A 245 14.64 4.63 -8.56
N SER A 246 13.76 4.44 -9.53
CA SER A 246 13.14 5.51 -10.31
C SER A 246 11.78 5.83 -9.68
N PHE A 247 11.64 7.03 -9.12
CA PHE A 247 10.42 7.48 -8.46
C PHE A 247 9.67 8.48 -9.33
N ASN A 248 8.60 8.04 -9.98
CA ASN A 248 7.67 8.92 -10.69
C ASN A 248 6.60 9.39 -9.70
N TYR A 249 6.43 10.69 -9.57
CA TYR A 249 5.56 11.28 -8.56
C TYR A 249 4.67 12.37 -9.17
N LYS A 250 3.52 12.56 -8.52
CA LYS A 250 2.66 13.73 -8.67
C LYS A 250 2.23 14.19 -7.28
N THR A 251 2.66 15.37 -6.88
CA THR A 251 2.44 15.91 -5.53
C THR A 251 1.79 17.30 -5.62
N PRO A 252 0.46 17.40 -5.35
CA PRO A 252 -0.21 18.70 -5.17
C PRO A 252 0.42 19.53 -4.05
N LYS A 253 0.26 20.86 -4.07
CA LYS A 253 0.74 21.74 -3.00
C LYS A 253 0.20 21.27 -1.63
N GLY A 254 1.11 21.12 -0.65
CA GLY A 254 0.77 20.66 0.70
C GLY A 254 0.61 19.14 0.85
N SER A 255 0.84 18.37 -0.22
CA SER A 255 0.90 16.92 -0.22
C SER A 255 2.33 16.40 0.00
N ALA A 256 2.47 15.08 0.06
CA ALA A 256 3.78 14.41 0.05
C ALA A 256 3.65 13.02 -0.53
N ALA A 257 4.66 12.57 -1.25
CA ALA A 257 4.78 11.19 -1.69
C ALA A 257 6.16 10.67 -1.33
N GLY A 258 6.32 9.37 -1.26
CA GLY A 258 7.63 8.83 -0.98
C GLY A 258 7.73 7.33 -1.12
N ILE A 259 8.95 6.85 -0.87
CA ILE A 259 9.31 5.43 -0.93
C ILE A 259 9.65 4.98 0.47
N TRP A 260 9.09 3.86 0.90
CA TRP A 260 9.54 3.16 2.10
C TRP A 260 10.27 1.87 1.72
N MET A 261 11.25 1.49 2.54
CA MET A 261 12.02 0.26 2.46
C MET A 261 12.17 -0.31 3.87
N LYS A 262 11.95 -1.61 4.05
CA LYS A 262 12.04 -2.29 5.35
C LYS A 262 12.55 -3.72 5.18
N ASP A 263 12.58 -4.46 6.28
CA ASP A 263 13.04 -5.85 6.31
C ASP A 263 14.48 -5.99 5.80
N PHE A 264 15.34 -5.05 6.21
CA PHE A 264 16.76 -5.09 5.94
C PHE A 264 17.41 -6.31 6.62
N PRO A 265 18.58 -6.78 6.11
CA PRO A 265 19.31 -7.88 6.73
C PRO A 265 19.56 -7.66 8.22
N VAL A 266 19.42 -8.73 9.01
CA VAL A 266 19.53 -8.66 10.49
C VAL A 266 20.94 -8.31 10.97
N ASP A 267 21.95 -8.46 10.11
CA ASP A 267 23.35 -8.07 10.32
C ASP A 267 23.64 -6.60 9.98
N LEU A 268 22.64 -5.84 9.52
CA LEU A 268 22.73 -4.38 9.38
C LEU A 268 22.69 -3.70 10.76
N THR A 269 23.81 -3.74 11.47
CA THR A 269 23.94 -3.20 12.84
C THR A 269 24.94 -2.05 12.92
N ARG A 270 24.96 -1.35 14.07
CA ARG A 270 25.89 -0.24 14.35
C ARG A 270 27.37 -0.64 14.33
N GLU A 271 27.66 -1.93 14.52
CA GLU A 271 29.01 -2.49 14.49
C GLU A 271 29.51 -2.66 13.05
N VAL A 272 28.58 -2.83 12.09
CA VAL A 272 28.89 -3.16 10.70
C VAL A 272 28.79 -1.94 9.79
N VAL A 273 27.85 -1.03 10.06
CA VAL A 273 27.65 0.21 9.30
C VAL A 273 27.51 1.40 10.25
N ASN A 274 28.06 2.56 9.89
CA ASN A 274 28.00 3.77 10.70
C ASN A 274 27.57 5.02 9.93
N GLY A 275 27.22 4.86 8.66
CA GLY A 275 26.65 5.93 7.86
C GLY A 275 25.83 5.44 6.67
N VAL A 276 25.25 6.41 5.97
CA VAL A 276 24.57 6.20 4.70
C VAL A 276 25.26 7.01 3.60
N ARG A 277 25.27 6.44 2.39
CA ARG A 277 25.46 7.18 1.15
C ARG A 277 24.14 7.19 0.41
N VAL A 278 23.69 8.39 0.08
CA VAL A 278 22.45 8.60 -0.67
C VAL A 278 22.81 9.33 -1.95
N ALA A 279 22.45 8.80 -3.10
CA ALA A 279 22.55 9.52 -4.36
C ALA A 279 21.16 9.84 -4.89
N VAL A 280 20.99 11.05 -5.42
CA VAL A 280 19.74 11.53 -6.01
C VAL A 280 20.04 12.02 -7.42
N ASN A 281 19.27 11.54 -8.40
CA ASN A 281 19.30 12.05 -9.76
C ASN A 281 18.09 12.95 -10.00
N VAL A 282 18.32 14.23 -10.23
CA VAL A 282 17.29 15.16 -10.69
C VAL A 282 17.52 15.44 -12.18
N PRO A 283 16.64 14.98 -13.09
CA PRO A 283 16.73 15.30 -14.51
C PRO A 283 16.76 16.81 -14.76
N LYS A 284 17.49 17.28 -15.78
CA LYS A 284 17.68 18.72 -16.07
C LYS A 284 16.38 19.46 -16.37
N ASP A 285 15.38 18.75 -16.90
CA ASP A 285 14.04 19.27 -17.17
C ASP A 285 13.21 19.46 -15.89
N LEU A 286 13.59 18.78 -14.80
CA LEU A 286 13.01 18.95 -13.48
C LEU A 286 13.77 20.06 -12.73
N ARG A 287 13.13 21.23 -12.57
CA ARG A 287 13.74 22.33 -11.82
C ARG A 287 13.97 21.93 -10.36
N VAL A 288 15.24 21.84 -9.95
CA VAL A 288 15.70 21.50 -8.59
C VAL A 288 14.97 22.29 -7.49
N ALA A 289 14.70 23.57 -7.71
CA ALA A 289 14.00 24.44 -6.76
C ALA A 289 12.50 24.10 -6.55
N GLY A 290 11.98 23.11 -7.27
CA GLY A 290 10.58 22.73 -7.23
C GLY A 290 10.21 21.70 -6.17
N ILE A 291 11.18 21.02 -5.55
CA ILE A 291 10.93 19.94 -4.59
C ILE A 291 11.91 20.00 -3.41
N ASP A 292 11.49 19.43 -2.28
CA ASP A 292 12.33 19.08 -1.15
C ASP A 292 12.32 17.56 -0.98
N LEU A 293 13.48 16.98 -0.65
CA LEU A 293 13.66 15.54 -0.52
C LEU A 293 14.51 15.24 0.70
N SER A 294 14.04 14.31 1.54
CA SER A 294 14.79 13.82 2.69
C SER A 294 14.75 12.31 2.79
N LEU A 295 15.77 11.75 3.44
CA LEU A 295 15.78 10.36 3.91
C LEU A 295 15.47 10.34 5.40
N GLU A 296 14.47 9.57 5.80
CA GLU A 296 14.17 9.25 7.19
C GLU A 296 14.63 7.83 7.50
N LEU A 297 15.55 7.70 8.47
CA LEU A 297 15.93 6.43 9.06
C LEU A 297 15.09 6.23 10.32
N LYS A 298 14.21 5.22 10.31
CA LYS A 298 13.25 4.95 11.37
C LYS A 298 13.66 3.74 12.18
N GLY A 299 13.74 3.90 13.49
CA GLY A 299 13.88 2.80 14.44
C GLY A 299 13.12 3.10 15.72
N ASP A 300 13.84 3.34 16.81
CA ASP A 300 13.27 3.77 18.09
C ASP A 300 12.89 5.26 18.04
N LYS A 301 13.73 6.07 17.40
CA LYS A 301 13.41 7.43 16.94
C LYS A 301 13.68 7.55 15.45
N VAL A 302 13.29 8.70 14.89
CA VAL A 302 13.54 9.03 13.48
C VAL A 302 14.76 9.94 13.39
N GLN A 303 15.72 9.57 12.56
CA GLN A 303 16.76 10.47 12.08
C GLN A 303 16.39 10.93 10.67
N GLN A 304 16.24 12.23 10.47
CA GLN A 304 15.97 12.82 9.16
C GLN A 304 17.25 13.42 8.57
N ILE A 305 17.51 13.12 7.30
CA ILE A 305 18.68 13.53 6.54
C ILE A 305 18.18 14.30 5.30
N PRO A 306 18.24 15.65 5.30
CA PRO A 306 17.95 16.44 4.11
C PRO A 306 18.92 16.07 2.98
N LEU A 307 18.41 15.92 1.76
CA LEU A 307 19.23 15.54 0.62
C LEU A 307 19.53 16.76 -0.25
N SER A 308 20.80 16.95 -0.57
CA SER A 308 21.22 18.00 -1.51
C SER A 308 20.74 17.65 -2.91
N LEU A 309 19.94 18.52 -3.50
CA LEU A 309 19.44 18.37 -4.86
C LEU A 309 20.23 19.27 -5.82
N GLY A 310 20.52 18.76 -7.01
CA GLY A 310 21.21 19.46 -8.08
C GLY A 310 21.00 18.74 -9.41
N ASP A 311 21.40 19.35 -10.51
CA ASP A 311 21.22 18.75 -11.84
C ASP A 311 22.03 17.45 -11.97
N GLY A 312 21.35 16.37 -12.37
CA GLY A 312 21.96 15.04 -12.46
C GLY A 312 22.14 14.39 -11.10
N TRP A 313 23.18 13.54 -10.97
CA TRP A 313 23.47 12.81 -9.74
C TRP A 313 24.18 13.71 -8.72
N THR A 314 23.54 13.92 -7.56
CA THR A 314 24.14 14.49 -6.36
C THR A 314 24.28 13.42 -5.28
N GLU A 315 25.31 13.51 -4.44
CA GLU A 315 25.58 12.55 -3.38
C GLU A 315 25.55 13.24 -2.01
N THR A 316 24.92 12.60 -1.03
CA THR A 316 24.95 12.97 0.38
C THR A 316 25.52 11.80 1.19
N ARG A 317 26.49 12.09 2.05
CA ARG A 317 27.05 11.13 3.01
C ARG A 317 26.81 11.62 4.42
N GLU A 318 26.22 10.76 5.25
CA GLU A 318 25.76 11.16 6.56
C GLU A 318 25.96 10.04 7.58
N ALA A 319 26.40 10.39 8.79
CA ALA A 319 26.52 9.42 9.88
C ALA A 319 25.13 8.97 10.34
N ILE A 320 24.98 7.69 10.68
CA ILE A 320 23.76 7.21 11.33
C ILE A 320 23.91 7.49 12.83
N ASP A 321 22.92 8.20 13.40
CA ASP A 321 22.79 8.34 14.84
C ASP A 321 22.17 7.08 15.42
N TRP A 322 22.98 6.03 15.56
CA TRP A 322 22.56 4.75 16.14
C TRP A 322 22.05 4.89 17.58
N SER A 323 22.42 5.95 18.31
CA SER A 323 21.91 6.20 19.66
C SER A 323 20.45 6.65 19.64
N ALA A 324 20.03 7.34 18.58
CA ALA A 324 18.64 7.74 18.37
C ALA A 324 17.85 6.67 17.61
N VAL A 325 18.40 6.14 16.52
CA VAL A 325 17.74 5.15 15.66
C VAL A 325 17.58 3.81 16.37
N GLY A 326 18.53 3.39 17.19
CA GLY A 326 18.50 2.06 17.81
C GLY A 326 18.55 0.97 16.73
N ARG A 327 17.55 0.07 16.69
CA ARG A 327 17.42 -0.90 15.59
C ARG A 327 16.75 -0.24 14.38
N LEU A 328 17.41 -0.24 13.22
CA LEU A 328 16.78 0.22 11.98
C LEU A 328 15.59 -0.69 11.63
N LYS A 329 14.41 -0.09 11.46
CA LYS A 329 13.17 -0.78 11.06
C LYS A 329 12.80 -0.45 9.62
N GLU A 330 13.01 0.79 9.21
CA GLU A 330 12.57 1.30 7.92
C GLU A 330 13.44 2.48 7.49
N ALA A 331 13.66 2.62 6.18
CA ALA A 331 14.26 3.77 5.53
C ALA A 331 13.25 4.37 4.55
N VAL A 332 13.02 5.69 4.63
CA VAL A 332 11.95 6.34 3.89
C VAL A 332 12.47 7.57 3.15
N PHE A 333 12.33 7.59 1.83
CA PHE A 333 12.47 8.83 1.06
C PHE A 333 11.15 9.60 1.10
N VAL A 334 11.19 10.86 1.53
CA VAL A 334 10.01 11.74 1.61
C VAL A 334 10.21 12.92 0.67
N LEU A 335 9.31 13.08 -0.30
CA LEU A 335 9.30 14.18 -1.27
C LEU A 335 8.13 15.14 -0.99
N HIS A 336 8.47 16.42 -0.86
CA HIS A 336 7.52 17.52 -0.75
C HIS A 336 7.61 18.45 -1.96
N PRO A 337 6.48 18.92 -2.51
CA PRO A 337 6.49 19.94 -3.55
C PRO A 337 6.73 21.34 -2.94
N VAL A 338 7.62 22.12 -3.57
CA VAL A 338 7.94 23.49 -3.18
C VAL A 338 7.35 24.48 -4.20
N GLY A 339 6.60 25.46 -3.68
CA GLY A 339 6.03 26.57 -4.45
C GLY A 339 4.71 26.28 -5.18
N GLY A 340 4.30 25.02 -5.36
CA GLY A 340 3.06 24.65 -6.03
C GLY A 340 3.03 23.16 -6.37
N ASP A 341 2.06 22.72 -7.16
CA ASP A 341 1.97 21.33 -7.60
C ASP A 341 3.21 20.92 -8.39
N ARG A 342 3.64 19.68 -8.20
CA ARG A 342 4.79 19.10 -8.90
C ARG A 342 4.49 17.72 -9.42
N ALA A 343 5.13 17.39 -10.53
CA ALA A 343 5.20 16.04 -11.02
C ALA A 343 6.55 15.85 -11.73
N GLY A 344 7.05 14.63 -11.74
CA GLY A 344 8.30 14.31 -12.40
C GLY A 344 8.84 12.96 -11.96
N THR A 345 10.08 12.70 -12.35
CA THR A 345 10.79 11.47 -11.97
C THR A 345 12.13 11.83 -11.35
N VAL A 346 12.46 11.22 -10.22
CA VAL A 346 13.81 11.29 -9.61
C VAL A 346 14.42 9.90 -9.51
N GLY A 347 15.74 9.81 -9.71
CA GLY A 347 16.51 8.59 -9.42
C GLY A 347 17.00 8.62 -7.98
N LEU A 348 16.97 7.49 -7.27
CA LEU A 348 17.37 7.36 -5.88
C LEU A 348 18.24 6.12 -5.69
N ASP A 349 19.35 6.29 -4.98
CA ASP A 349 20.20 5.20 -4.50
C ASP A 349 20.44 5.37 -3.00
N LEU A 350 20.47 4.26 -2.27
CA LEU A 350 20.76 4.22 -0.84
C LEU A 350 21.70 3.04 -0.57
N GLU A 351 22.81 3.34 0.09
CA GLU A 351 23.68 2.35 0.69
C GLU A 351 23.95 2.69 2.14
N PHE A 352 23.87 1.68 3.00
CA PHE A 352 24.48 1.77 4.33
C PHE A 352 25.94 1.36 4.20
N ILE A 353 26.83 2.17 4.76
CA ILE A 353 28.26 2.05 4.56
C ILE A 353 29.01 2.15 5.89
N GLN A 354 30.15 1.47 5.96
CA GLN A 354 31.14 1.72 7.02
C GLN A 354 32.15 2.75 6.53
N GLY A 355 32.37 3.82 7.30
CA GLY A 355 33.28 4.88 6.93
C GLY A 355 33.62 5.85 8.05
N THR A 356 34.35 6.91 7.71
CA THR A 356 34.64 8.01 8.62
C THR A 356 33.71 9.17 8.30
N PHE A 357 32.92 9.59 9.30
CA PHE A 357 31.99 10.70 9.16
C PHE A 357 32.38 11.82 10.12
N PRO A 358 32.21 13.09 9.72
CA PRO A 358 32.40 14.20 10.65
C PRO A 358 31.43 14.03 11.82
N LYS A 359 31.96 14.07 13.04
CA LYS A 359 31.14 14.05 14.25
C LYS A 359 30.26 15.29 14.22
N LYS A 360 28.97 15.14 13.94
CA LYS A 360 28.03 16.23 14.14
C LYS A 360 28.02 16.52 15.64
N GLU A 361 28.46 17.72 16.00
CA GLU A 361 28.20 18.23 17.34
C GLU A 361 26.68 18.27 17.48
N SER A 362 26.13 17.37 18.30
CA SER A 362 24.72 17.41 18.63
C SER A 362 24.44 18.84 19.12
N PRO A 363 23.59 19.62 18.44
CA PRO A 363 23.27 20.95 18.92
C PRO A 363 22.73 20.77 20.34
N VAL A 364 23.41 21.40 21.29
CA VAL A 364 23.09 21.36 22.72
C VAL A 364 21.58 21.45 22.85
N SER A 365 20.98 20.44 23.48
CA SER A 365 19.54 20.26 23.69
C SER A 365 18.98 21.35 24.59
N GLY A 366 18.95 22.59 24.08
CA GLY A 366 18.31 23.73 24.71
C GLY A 366 16.79 23.69 24.43
N PRO A 367 15.95 24.00 25.42
CA PRO A 367 14.48 23.87 25.34
C PRO A 367 13.81 24.78 24.30
N LYS A 368 14.55 25.62 23.57
CA LYS A 368 14.01 26.61 22.62
C LYS A 368 13.84 26.10 21.17
N ARG A 369 14.34 24.91 20.80
CA ARG A 369 14.19 24.35 19.43
C ARG A 369 13.12 23.27 19.27
N LEU A 370 12.59 22.73 20.39
CA LEU A 370 11.49 21.75 20.34
C LEU A 370 10.21 22.35 19.72
N LEU A 371 10.06 23.68 19.73
CA LEU A 371 8.87 24.36 19.23
C LEU A 371 8.79 24.40 17.69
N TRP A 372 9.91 24.39 16.96
CA TRP A 372 9.89 24.51 15.49
C TRP A 372 9.76 23.17 14.76
N VAL A 373 10.34 22.08 15.29
CA VAL A 373 10.23 20.74 14.69
C VAL A 373 8.86 20.11 14.97
N LEU A 374 8.22 20.46 16.09
CA LEU A 374 6.83 20.08 16.36
C LEU A 374 5.80 20.89 15.56
N LEU A 375 6.06 22.14 15.17
CA LEU A 375 5.07 22.93 14.42
C LEU A 375 4.92 22.51 12.95
N VAL A 376 5.98 21.97 12.32
CA VAL A 376 5.89 21.43 10.94
C VAL A 376 5.42 19.97 10.94
N GLY A 377 5.82 19.15 11.92
CA GLY A 377 5.37 17.76 12.05
C GLY A 377 3.97 17.57 12.64
N LEU A 378 3.48 18.49 13.47
CA LEU A 378 2.15 18.44 14.11
C LEU A 378 1.11 19.34 13.41
N GLY A 379 1.55 20.26 12.54
CA GLY A 379 0.66 21.13 11.75
C GLY A 379 -0.21 20.37 10.74
N LEU A 380 0.19 19.16 10.32
CA LEU A 380 -0.60 18.30 9.44
C LEU A 380 -1.51 17.30 10.17
N SER A 381 -1.32 17.05 11.47
CA SER A 381 -2.15 16.07 12.21
C SER A 381 -3.37 16.68 12.90
N LEU A 382 -3.48 18.02 12.99
CA LEU A 382 -4.60 18.69 13.68
C LEU A 382 -5.65 19.35 12.76
N PHE A 383 -5.45 19.38 11.43
CA PHE A 383 -6.47 19.92 10.51
C PHE A 383 -7.52 18.89 10.02
N THR A 384 -7.35 17.60 10.30
CA THR A 384 -8.34 16.56 9.94
C THR A 384 -9.37 16.29 11.05
N GLY A 385 -9.18 16.81 12.27
CA GLY A 385 -10.03 16.51 13.43
C GLY A 385 -11.08 17.57 13.83
N GLY A 386 -10.92 18.83 13.42
CA GLY A 386 -11.65 19.95 14.07
C GLY A 386 -12.70 20.71 13.25
N VAL A 387 -12.58 20.79 11.92
CA VAL A 387 -13.38 21.77 11.13
C VAL A 387 -14.64 21.15 10.51
N GLY A 388 -14.76 19.82 10.47
CA GLY A 388 -15.86 19.11 9.79
C GLY A 388 -17.26 19.25 10.39
N LYS A 389 -17.39 19.76 11.62
CA LYS A 389 -18.69 19.97 12.29
C LYS A 389 -19.20 21.42 12.24
N ALA A 390 -18.33 22.42 12.12
CA ALA A 390 -18.72 23.82 12.01
C ALA A 390 -19.07 24.22 10.56
N TRP A 391 -18.33 23.70 9.58
CA TRP A 391 -18.52 24.03 8.16
C TRP A 391 -19.85 23.50 7.58
N ARG A 392 -20.36 22.37 8.10
CA ARG A 392 -21.66 21.80 7.68
C ARG A 392 -22.89 22.60 8.13
N ARG A 393 -22.73 23.52 9.10
CA ARG A 393 -23.82 24.42 9.55
C ARG A 393 -23.81 25.76 8.84
N MET A 394 -22.70 26.15 8.21
CA MET A 394 -22.55 27.49 7.63
C MET A 394 -22.99 27.57 6.16
N PHE A 395 -23.10 26.43 5.44
CA PHE A 395 -23.53 26.37 4.02
C PHE A 395 -24.90 25.71 3.78
N ARG A 396 -25.81 25.73 4.77
CA ARG A 396 -27.21 25.27 4.61
C ARG A 396 -28.22 26.42 4.76
N ARG A 397 -27.85 27.65 4.41
CA ARG A 397 -28.76 28.81 4.56
C ARG A 397 -28.79 29.82 3.42
N GLU A 398 -28.24 29.49 2.25
CA GLU A 398 -28.39 30.31 1.05
C GLU A 398 -28.63 29.41 -0.17
N GLU A 399 -29.84 28.89 -0.29
CA GLU A 399 -30.38 28.45 -1.59
C GLU A 399 -31.90 28.56 -1.53
N THR A 400 -32.36 29.81 -1.50
CA THR A 400 -33.76 30.17 -1.77
C THR A 400 -33.75 31.59 -2.33
N ALA A 401 -33.27 31.72 -3.56
CA ALA A 401 -33.49 32.90 -4.37
C ALA A 401 -33.92 32.44 -5.77
N ALA A 402 -35.11 32.88 -6.16
CA ALA A 402 -35.76 32.59 -7.42
C ALA A 402 -34.90 33.02 -8.61
N ALA A 403 -34.86 32.17 -9.65
CA ALA A 403 -34.31 32.54 -10.96
C ALA A 403 -35.32 33.43 -11.72
N PRO A 404 -34.85 34.46 -12.45
CA PRO A 404 -35.70 35.26 -13.33
C PRO A 404 -36.03 34.50 -14.62
N VAL A 405 -37.23 34.77 -15.10
CA VAL A 405 -37.77 34.40 -16.42
C VAL A 405 -36.83 34.93 -17.50
N LEU A 406 -36.28 34.03 -18.34
CA LEU A 406 -35.59 34.40 -19.56
C LEU A 406 -36.57 34.37 -20.72
N GLU A 407 -36.62 35.52 -21.39
CA GLU A 407 -37.37 35.89 -22.57
C GLU A 407 -36.99 35.03 -23.78
N GLU A 408 -38.00 34.62 -24.56
CA GLU A 408 -37.85 33.94 -25.85
C GLU A 408 -37.12 34.85 -26.85
N ALA A 409 -36.06 34.34 -27.47
CA ALA A 409 -35.43 34.96 -28.64
C ALA A 409 -35.73 34.11 -29.87
N GLU A 410 -36.29 34.78 -30.87
CA GLU A 410 -36.84 34.28 -32.13
C GLU A 410 -35.87 33.44 -32.98
N GLU A 411 -36.48 32.47 -33.65
CA GLU A 411 -35.93 31.64 -34.71
C GLU A 411 -35.53 32.48 -35.94
N THR A 412 -34.36 32.19 -36.50
CA THR A 412 -34.04 32.51 -37.90
C THR A 412 -33.71 31.23 -38.67
N PRO A 413 -34.29 31.01 -39.87
CA PRO A 413 -34.18 29.75 -40.58
C PRO A 413 -32.85 29.65 -41.34
N PHE A 414 -32.12 28.55 -41.12
CA PHE A 414 -30.96 28.20 -41.93
C PHE A 414 -31.39 27.44 -43.19
N LEU A 415 -30.90 27.93 -44.33
CA LEU A 415 -31.12 27.42 -45.69
C LEU A 415 -30.50 26.03 -45.90
N ALA A 416 -31.26 25.19 -46.61
CA ALA A 416 -30.87 23.87 -47.06
C ALA A 416 -29.78 23.95 -48.15
N PHE A 417 -28.79 23.05 -48.06
CA PHE A 417 -27.93 22.67 -49.18
C PHE A 417 -28.21 21.21 -49.56
N ASP A 418 -28.59 21.03 -50.82
CA ASP A 418 -28.84 19.77 -51.50
C ASP A 418 -27.52 19.31 -52.17
N PRO A 419 -27.14 18.02 -52.13
CA PRO A 419 -25.88 17.57 -52.73
C PRO A 419 -26.04 16.99 -54.15
N THR A 420 -24.95 17.13 -54.90
CA THR A 420 -24.50 16.31 -56.07
C THR A 420 -25.18 16.55 -57.42
N PRO A 421 -24.43 16.39 -58.54
CA PRO A 421 -23.79 15.14 -58.94
C PRO A 421 -22.33 14.93 -58.49
#